data_AF-K8F3X7-F1
#
_entry.id   AF-K8F3X7-F1
#
_cell.length_a   1.000
_cell.length_b   1.000
_cell.length_c   1.000
_cell.angle_alpha   90.00
_cell.angle_beta   90.00
_cell.angle_gamma   90.00
#
_symmetry.space_group_name_H-M   'P 1'
#
loop_
_entity.id
_entity.type
_entity.pdbx_description
1 polymer ?
#
loop_
_entity_poly.entity_id
_entity_poly.type
_entity_poly.pdbx_seq_one_letter_code
_entity_poly.pdbx_strand_id
1 'polypeptide(L)'
;MASTTTSARTQLTLTTTRSMKMRMTKNFTTTRAGGLNSEKLSNNDYPIGEVVLGIELRGHGAKGAIIDTANADFMRPGVEVDLEELKEEAVEEALSKIATHYNWGGTVGVSYTRAVMRACGNRDINKHIVKMFPKSKGKVGSMIHTEAAAYAQMYYGPGRDVDGVVLVVTIGRGFGTVVYNHGQKVRNMNMTNFTWTYEGELKKLQQKFNWEGIAPGFQDDKDEEEKEKITQCIDNFGLQGSWEMSFDDVEKCDIGPKTREKLDEFLAWGTLVDEYLQKVTSHVQPERVILLTTGHASTLPTKLLFKLFAPGIASAGVNPTEALLISESPSSIVKGAALGAMLELSNKATVEILRAAICKDITGAPEPRILTDEDMQYVFKKLDRNKDSQLDAEDILRGAALYDVVLSEVEANTVLRSFAGTSAARNQTASFDDFERWWVKTVKKSVVKHVQSQEELETYLQEKSSANENPVIVLQCGYSYCRPCIKFEHSYESVAKDPRFKNIKFLKVVGDSSPALSHLTHELEVENTPDFRIFRGDKMVQKFTGANRKKLEDNLIAVLESKDVNQIPGIIIK
;
A
#
# COMPACT_ATOMS: atom_id res chain seq x y z
N MET A 1 49.21 -34.49 23.11
CA MET A 1 48.78 -34.54 21.69
C MET A 1 47.53 -35.39 21.60
N ALA A 2 46.53 -34.91 20.87
CA ALA A 2 45.29 -35.55 20.40
C ALA A 2 44.03 -34.80 20.87
N SER A 3 43.47 -34.05 19.92
CA SER A 3 42.17 -33.39 19.92
C SER A 3 41.04 -34.41 19.80
N THR A 4 39.89 -34.14 20.43
CA THR A 4 38.59 -34.63 19.94
C THR A 4 37.56 -33.52 20.05
N THR A 5 37.05 -33.13 18.89
CA THR A 5 35.96 -32.22 18.60
C THR A 5 34.62 -32.86 18.97
N THR A 6 33.76 -32.16 19.70
CA THR A 6 32.33 -32.51 19.80
C THR A 6 31.49 -31.33 19.31
N SER A 7 30.79 -31.57 18.20
CA SER A 7 29.83 -30.66 17.57
C SER A 7 28.53 -30.66 18.40
N ALA A 8 28.14 -29.49 18.91
CA ALA A 8 26.82 -29.27 19.50
C ALA A 8 25.85 -28.86 18.37
N ARG A 9 24.84 -29.71 18.16
CA ARG A 9 23.77 -29.54 17.17
C ARG A 9 22.58 -28.91 17.88
N THR A 10 22.32 -27.62 17.66
CA THR A 10 21.16 -26.91 18.21
C THR A 10 19.88 -27.41 17.54
N GLN A 11 18.99 -28.05 18.31
CA GLN A 11 17.67 -28.47 17.85
C GLN A 11 16.73 -27.26 17.74
N LEU A 12 16.15 -27.05 16.56
CA LEU A 12 14.99 -26.17 16.36
C LEU A 12 13.72 -26.88 16.87
N THR A 13 13.03 -26.27 17.82
CA THR A 13 11.69 -26.69 18.26
C THR A 13 10.63 -26.05 17.36
N LEU A 14 10.03 -26.85 16.46
CA LEU A 14 8.83 -26.51 15.70
C LEU A 14 7.61 -26.98 16.49
N THR A 15 6.77 -26.07 16.97
CA THR A 15 5.50 -26.38 17.62
C THR A 15 4.36 -26.30 16.59
N THR A 16 3.71 -27.44 16.32
CA THR A 16 2.54 -27.53 15.43
C THR A 16 1.27 -27.60 16.27
N THR A 17 0.42 -26.59 16.21
CA THR A 17 -0.89 -26.59 16.90
C THR A 17 -1.93 -27.34 16.07
N ARG A 18 -2.50 -28.41 16.64
CA ARG A 18 -3.51 -29.28 16.02
C ARG A 18 -4.91 -28.80 16.39
N SER A 19 -5.67 -28.27 15.44
CA SER A 19 -7.06 -27.84 15.65
C SER A 19 -8.02 -29.04 15.66
N MET A 20 -8.86 -29.10 16.68
CA MET A 20 -9.82 -30.17 16.99
C MET A 20 -11.20 -29.78 16.44
N LYS A 21 -11.73 -30.55 15.47
CA LYS A 21 -13.07 -30.33 14.89
C LYS A 21 -14.16 -30.66 15.91
N MET A 22 -14.89 -29.64 16.38
CA MET A 22 -16.09 -29.80 17.18
C MET A 22 -17.32 -29.84 16.26
N ARG A 23 -18.13 -30.89 16.40
CA ARG A 23 -19.29 -31.22 15.54
C ARG A 23 -20.55 -30.67 16.20
N MET A 24 -21.08 -29.53 15.74
CA MET A 24 -22.40 -29.06 16.17
C MET A 24 -23.49 -29.54 15.21
N THR A 25 -24.48 -30.23 15.77
CA THR A 25 -25.75 -30.58 15.12
C THR A 25 -26.84 -29.77 15.78
N LYS A 26 -27.69 -29.10 14.99
CA LYS A 26 -29.11 -28.90 15.31
C LYS A 26 -29.89 -28.43 14.08
N ASN A 27 -31.01 -29.11 13.88
CA ASN A 27 -31.95 -28.99 12.78
C ASN A 27 -32.82 -27.73 12.92
N PHE A 28 -33.05 -27.04 11.81
CA PHE A 28 -34.26 -26.26 11.60
C PHE A 28 -34.91 -26.72 10.29
N THR A 29 -36.08 -27.33 10.43
CA THR A 29 -37.02 -27.66 9.36
C THR A 29 -37.98 -26.51 9.14
N THR A 30 -38.11 -26.01 7.91
CA THR A 30 -39.43 -25.61 7.36
C THR A 30 -39.39 -25.47 5.83
N THR A 31 -40.26 -26.27 5.21
CA THR A 31 -40.99 -26.11 3.93
C THR A 31 -40.25 -25.91 2.60
N ARG A 32 -40.35 -26.96 1.76
CA ARG A 32 -39.96 -27.04 0.34
C ARG A 32 -40.88 -26.24 -0.58
N ALA A 33 -40.30 -25.61 -1.61
CA ALA A 33 -40.94 -25.38 -2.89
C ALA A 33 -39.95 -25.70 -4.03
N GLY A 34 -40.37 -26.54 -4.98
CA GLY A 34 -39.92 -26.58 -6.37
C GLY A 34 -38.52 -27.12 -6.67
N GLY A 35 -38.44 -28.25 -7.38
CA GLY A 35 -37.20 -28.95 -7.71
C GLY A 35 -36.24 -28.18 -8.62
N LEU A 36 -34.98 -28.15 -8.17
CA LEU A 36 -33.76 -28.21 -8.96
C LEU A 36 -32.86 -29.16 -8.17
N ASN A 37 -32.24 -30.14 -8.84
CA ASN A 37 -31.21 -30.97 -8.21
C ASN A 37 -30.06 -30.04 -7.79
N SER A 38 -30.08 -29.55 -6.55
CA SER A 38 -28.96 -28.85 -5.97
C SER A 38 -27.90 -29.89 -5.64
N GLU A 39 -27.05 -30.21 -6.61
CA GLU A 39 -25.74 -30.75 -6.29
C GLU A 39 -25.09 -29.78 -5.30
N LYS A 40 -24.92 -30.23 -4.06
CA LYS A 40 -24.09 -29.49 -3.11
C LYS A 40 -22.67 -29.58 -3.66
N LEU A 41 -22.23 -28.50 -4.30
CA LEU A 41 -20.83 -28.29 -4.66
C LEU A 41 -19.97 -28.68 -3.45
N SER A 42 -18.97 -29.53 -3.68
CA SER A 42 -17.99 -29.87 -2.66
C SER A 42 -17.20 -28.61 -2.29
N ASN A 43 -16.59 -28.56 -1.10
CA ASN A 43 -15.75 -27.43 -0.71
C ASN A 43 -14.58 -27.15 -1.68
N ASN A 44 -14.31 -28.05 -2.64
CA ASN A 44 -13.26 -27.93 -3.64
C ASN A 44 -13.75 -27.43 -5.02
N ASP A 45 -15.06 -27.18 -5.20
CA ASP A 45 -15.62 -26.74 -6.50
C ASP A 45 -15.68 -25.21 -6.64
N TYR A 46 -15.15 -24.46 -5.65
CA TYR A 46 -14.88 -23.04 -5.83
C TYR A 46 -13.64 -22.86 -6.70
N PRO A 47 -13.67 -21.96 -7.72
CA PRO A 47 -12.47 -21.65 -8.47
C PRO A 47 -11.40 -21.12 -7.50
N ILE A 48 -10.25 -21.79 -7.48
CA ILE A 48 -9.07 -21.36 -6.72
C ILE A 48 -8.70 -19.96 -7.24
N GLY A 49 -8.61 -18.98 -6.34
CA GLY A 49 -8.18 -17.62 -6.67
C GLY A 49 -6.67 -17.57 -6.92
N GLU A 50 -6.11 -16.35 -7.01
CA GLU A 50 -4.65 -16.26 -6.99
C GLU A 50 -4.12 -16.72 -5.62
N VAL A 51 -3.11 -17.57 -5.66
CA VAL A 51 -2.43 -18.04 -4.46
C VAL A 51 -1.33 -17.05 -4.10
N VAL A 52 -1.39 -16.49 -2.88
CA VAL A 52 -0.52 -15.40 -2.45
C VAL A 52 0.08 -15.71 -1.08
N LEU A 53 1.36 -15.38 -0.88
CA LEU A 53 2.00 -15.45 0.44
C LEU A 53 1.63 -14.19 1.24
N GLY A 54 0.80 -14.35 2.26
CA GLY A 54 0.49 -13.29 3.22
C GLY A 54 1.47 -13.35 4.40
N ILE A 55 1.94 -12.20 4.86
CA ILE A 55 2.85 -12.07 5.99
C ILE A 55 2.37 -10.95 6.91
N GLU A 56 2.27 -11.25 8.20
CA GLU A 56 2.09 -10.27 9.27
C GLU A 56 3.40 -10.07 10.02
N LEU A 57 3.93 -8.84 10.02
CA LEU A 57 5.19 -8.48 10.66
C LEU A 57 4.97 -7.60 11.90
N ARG A 58 5.20 -8.19 13.08
CA ARG A 58 5.08 -7.56 14.40
C ARG A 58 6.47 -7.20 14.95
N GLY A 59 6.48 -6.50 16.08
CA GLY A 59 7.73 -6.12 16.74
C GLY A 59 8.52 -7.27 17.37
N HIS A 60 7.87 -8.42 17.61
CA HIS A 60 8.46 -9.59 18.27
C HIS A 60 8.50 -10.83 17.37
N GLY A 61 7.94 -10.75 16.16
CA GLY A 61 7.74 -11.94 15.33
C GLY A 61 7.09 -11.64 13.98
N ALA A 62 7.19 -12.60 13.07
CA ALA A 62 6.54 -12.59 11.77
C ALA A 62 5.72 -13.87 11.59
N LYS A 63 4.48 -13.74 11.13
CA LYS A 63 3.60 -14.86 10.78
C LYS A 63 3.39 -14.89 9.28
N GLY A 64 3.59 -16.04 8.64
CA GLY A 64 3.42 -16.18 7.19
C GLY A 64 2.57 -17.39 6.83
N ALA A 65 1.66 -17.22 5.86
CA ALA A 65 0.89 -18.32 5.32
C ALA A 65 0.55 -18.11 3.85
N ILE A 66 0.37 -19.23 3.13
CA ILE A 66 -0.10 -19.21 1.75
C ILE A 66 -1.62 -19.18 1.76
N ILE A 67 -2.19 -18.18 1.09
CA ILE A 67 -3.63 -17.90 1.07
C ILE A 67 -4.17 -18.06 -0.33
N ASP A 68 -5.30 -18.74 -0.47
CA ASP A 68 -6.17 -18.62 -1.64
C ASP A 68 -7.04 -17.38 -1.46
N THR A 69 -6.89 -16.42 -2.37
CA THR A 69 -7.57 -15.11 -2.30
C THR A 69 -9.04 -15.14 -2.69
N ALA A 70 -9.55 -16.23 -3.27
CA ALA A 70 -10.98 -16.33 -3.62
C ALA A 70 -11.84 -16.66 -2.39
N ASN A 71 -11.38 -17.58 -1.54
CA ASN A 71 -12.11 -18.10 -0.37
C ASN A 71 -11.46 -17.74 0.96
N ALA A 72 -10.29 -17.10 0.95
CA ALA A 72 -9.49 -16.78 2.12
C ALA A 72 -8.96 -18.01 2.87
N ASP A 73 -8.84 -19.16 2.21
CA ASP A 73 -8.38 -20.40 2.83
C ASP A 73 -6.86 -20.49 2.91
N PHE A 74 -6.38 -21.12 3.99
CA PHE A 74 -4.98 -21.43 4.16
C PHE A 74 -4.64 -22.68 3.35
N MET A 75 -3.80 -22.51 2.33
CA MET A 75 -3.38 -23.62 1.46
C MET A 75 -2.45 -24.60 2.17
N ARG A 76 -1.75 -24.13 3.21
CA ARG A 76 -0.83 -24.89 4.06
C ARG A 76 -0.83 -24.32 5.49
N PRO A 77 -0.38 -25.09 6.50
CA PRO A 77 -0.18 -24.56 7.85
C PRO A 77 0.71 -23.32 7.84
N GLY A 78 0.37 -22.31 8.63
CA GLY A 78 1.17 -21.09 8.79
C GLY A 78 2.50 -21.38 9.49
N VAL A 79 3.46 -20.47 9.29
CA VAL A 79 4.76 -20.46 9.97
C VAL A 79 4.89 -19.18 10.79
N GLU A 80 5.49 -19.29 11.96
CA GLU A 80 5.83 -18.16 12.82
C GLU A 80 7.34 -18.14 13.02
N VAL A 81 7.93 -16.95 12.96
CA VAL A 81 9.35 -16.71 13.15
C VAL A 81 9.49 -15.59 14.16
N ASP A 82 10.09 -15.87 15.31
CA ASP A 82 10.34 -14.88 16.34
C ASP A 82 11.46 -13.92 15.94
N LEU A 83 11.36 -12.67 16.41
CA LEU A 83 12.41 -11.66 16.32
C LEU A 83 12.92 -11.38 17.73
N GLU A 84 14.20 -11.67 17.97
CA GLU A 84 14.85 -11.39 19.25
C GLU A 84 14.94 -9.88 19.53
N GLU A 85 15.29 -9.11 18.49
CA GLU A 85 15.39 -7.66 18.55
C GLU A 85 14.81 -7.04 17.28
N LEU A 86 14.04 -5.95 17.44
CA LEU A 86 13.40 -5.27 16.32
C LEU A 86 14.40 -4.35 15.59
N LYS A 87 15.13 -4.92 14.64
CA LYS A 87 16.08 -4.24 13.74
C LYS A 87 15.91 -4.70 12.29
N GLU A 88 16.41 -3.91 11.35
CA GLU A 88 16.22 -4.14 9.91
C GLU A 88 16.73 -5.53 9.47
N GLU A 89 17.88 -5.96 9.99
CA GLU A 89 18.49 -7.25 9.68
C GLU A 89 17.66 -8.43 10.20
N ALA A 90 17.09 -8.31 11.40
CA ALA A 90 16.24 -9.34 11.98
C ALA A 90 14.91 -9.47 11.21
N VAL A 91 14.37 -8.35 10.73
CA VAL A 91 13.20 -8.34 9.84
C VAL A 91 13.52 -9.03 8.52
N GLU A 92 14.65 -8.70 7.89
CA GLU A 92 15.08 -9.33 6.65
C GLU A 92 15.26 -10.85 6.80
N GLU A 93 15.92 -11.28 7.88
CA GLU A 93 16.11 -12.69 8.18
C GLU A 93 14.78 -13.42 8.38
N ALA A 94 13.85 -12.83 9.15
CA ALA A 94 12.55 -13.43 9.39
C ALA A 94 11.73 -13.60 8.09
N LEU A 95 11.69 -12.55 7.25
CA LEU A 95 10.97 -12.60 5.97
C LEU A 95 11.61 -13.61 5.00
N SER A 96 12.95 -13.68 4.96
CA SER A 96 13.69 -14.65 4.16
C SER A 96 13.45 -16.10 4.61
N LYS A 97 13.41 -16.34 5.93
CA LYS A 97 13.06 -17.67 6.50
C LYS A 97 11.67 -18.11 6.07
N ILE A 98 10.67 -17.22 6.15
CA ILE A 98 9.29 -17.51 5.70
C ILE A 98 9.25 -17.80 4.20
N ALA A 99 9.87 -16.96 3.37
CA ALA A 99 9.91 -17.16 1.92
C ALA A 99 10.57 -18.49 1.53
N THR A 100 11.67 -18.83 2.21
CA THR A 100 12.44 -20.05 1.99
C THR A 100 11.67 -21.29 2.44
N HIS A 101 10.99 -21.23 3.59
CA HIS A 101 10.16 -22.32 4.11
C HIS A 101 9.11 -22.78 3.08
N TYR A 102 8.46 -21.83 2.39
CA TYR A 102 7.48 -22.14 1.35
C TYR A 102 8.07 -22.32 -0.06
N ASN A 103 9.38 -22.09 -0.23
CA ASN A 103 10.05 -21.94 -1.53
C ASN A 103 9.26 -21.01 -2.48
N TRP A 104 8.86 -19.85 -1.96
CA TRP A 104 7.91 -18.98 -2.65
C TRP A 104 8.59 -18.03 -3.65
N GLY A 105 7.97 -17.87 -4.82
CA GLY A 105 8.37 -16.89 -5.85
C GLY A 105 7.18 -16.20 -6.52
N GLY A 106 5.98 -16.36 -5.97
CA GLY A 106 4.76 -15.69 -6.43
C GLY A 106 4.58 -14.32 -5.76
N THR A 107 3.36 -13.82 -5.81
CA THR A 107 2.95 -12.57 -5.15
C THR A 107 3.11 -12.67 -3.63
N VAL A 108 3.60 -11.61 -3.00
CA VAL A 108 3.79 -11.52 -1.55
C VAL A 108 3.09 -10.27 -1.03
N GLY A 109 2.30 -10.43 0.03
CA GLY A 109 1.71 -9.33 0.77
C GLY A 109 2.25 -9.27 2.19
N VAL A 110 2.82 -8.12 2.56
CA VAL A 110 3.42 -7.92 3.88
C VAL A 110 2.70 -6.80 4.62
N SER A 111 2.02 -7.12 5.71
CA SER A 111 1.54 -6.10 6.64
C SER A 111 2.58 -5.83 7.73
N TYR A 112 2.77 -4.58 8.14
CA TYR A 112 3.70 -4.23 9.21
C TYR A 112 3.12 -3.21 10.20
N THR A 113 3.71 -3.17 11.39
CA THR A 113 3.42 -2.16 12.42
C THR A 113 4.26 -0.90 12.25
N ARG A 114 3.85 0.20 12.86
CA ARG A 114 4.65 1.44 12.91
C ARG A 114 6.00 1.25 13.59
N ALA A 115 6.10 0.33 14.56
CA ALA A 115 7.36 0.01 15.23
C ALA A 115 8.37 -0.60 14.25
N VAL A 116 7.93 -1.55 13.41
CA VAL A 116 8.74 -2.14 12.34
C VAL A 116 9.20 -1.06 11.36
N MET A 117 8.28 -0.18 10.93
CA MET A 117 8.62 0.93 10.03
C MET A 117 9.70 1.86 10.62
N ARG A 118 9.63 2.15 11.92
CA ARG A 118 10.65 2.94 12.63
C ARG A 118 11.99 2.21 12.69
N ALA A 119 11.98 0.90 12.97
CA ALA A 119 13.19 0.08 13.01
C ALA A 119 13.89 0.00 11.65
N CYS A 120 13.15 0.04 10.55
CA CYS A 120 13.69 0.16 9.18
C CYS A 120 13.98 1.62 8.76
N GLY A 121 14.11 2.54 9.73
CA GLY A 121 14.55 3.93 9.52
C GLY A 121 13.49 4.90 8.99
N ASN A 122 12.19 4.61 9.10
CA ASN A 122 11.08 5.43 8.56
C ASN A 122 11.22 5.76 7.05
N ARG A 123 11.99 4.96 6.31
CA ARG A 123 12.19 5.11 4.86
C ARG A 123 11.02 4.47 4.10
N ASP A 124 11.07 4.53 2.78
CA ASP A 124 10.18 3.82 1.86
C ASP A 124 10.28 2.29 2.12
N ILE A 125 9.52 1.81 3.10
CA ILE A 125 9.56 0.44 3.60
C ILE A 125 9.19 -0.57 2.52
N ASN A 126 8.30 -0.18 1.60
CA ASN A 126 7.97 -0.96 0.40
C ASN A 126 9.23 -1.32 -0.39
N LYS A 127 10.11 -0.34 -0.69
CA LYS A 127 11.35 -0.62 -1.43
C LYS A 127 12.30 -1.58 -0.70
N HIS A 128 12.32 -1.55 0.63
CA HIS A 128 13.16 -2.43 1.42
C HIS A 128 12.58 -3.84 1.44
N ILE A 129 11.28 -3.98 1.75
CA ILE A 129 10.56 -5.26 1.74
C ILE A 129 10.65 -5.92 0.36
N VAL A 130 10.48 -5.18 -0.75
CA VAL A 130 10.60 -5.73 -2.12
C VAL A 130 11.98 -6.38 -2.35
N LYS A 131 13.07 -5.79 -1.85
CA LYS A 131 14.43 -6.34 -2.01
C LYS A 131 14.60 -7.67 -1.27
N MET A 132 13.84 -7.89 -0.20
CA MET A 132 13.88 -9.10 0.62
C MET A 132 13.20 -10.30 -0.07
N PHE A 133 12.46 -10.08 -1.16
CA PHE A 133 11.81 -11.15 -1.97
C PHE A 133 12.26 -11.12 -3.44
N PRO A 134 13.54 -11.37 -3.76
CA PRO A 134 14.03 -11.29 -5.12
C PRO A 134 13.34 -12.28 -6.08
N LYS A 135 12.95 -13.47 -5.57
CA LYS A 135 12.25 -14.50 -6.35
C LYS A 135 10.86 -14.04 -6.83
N SER A 136 10.22 -13.10 -6.13
CA SER A 136 8.90 -12.56 -6.47
C SER A 136 8.93 -11.57 -7.63
N LYS A 137 10.11 -11.23 -8.18
CA LYS A 137 10.28 -10.35 -9.36
C LYS A 137 9.50 -9.02 -9.25
N GLY A 138 9.47 -8.44 -8.06
CA GLY A 138 8.77 -7.18 -7.79
C GLY A 138 7.28 -7.30 -7.50
N LYS A 139 6.69 -8.51 -7.47
CA LYS A 139 5.30 -8.76 -7.08
C LYS A 139 5.13 -8.77 -5.55
N VAL A 140 5.50 -7.66 -4.92
CA VAL A 140 5.46 -7.51 -3.46
C VAL A 140 4.68 -6.25 -3.12
N GLY A 141 3.58 -6.41 -2.39
CA GLY A 141 2.82 -5.32 -1.80
C GLY A 141 3.08 -5.24 -0.31
N SER A 142 3.21 -4.04 0.25
CA SER A 142 3.23 -3.87 1.70
C SER A 142 2.29 -2.77 2.18
N MET A 143 1.76 -2.94 3.38
CA MET A 143 0.70 -2.12 3.94
C MET A 143 0.76 -2.10 5.47
N ILE A 144 0.06 -1.17 6.11
CA ILE A 144 -0.05 -1.21 7.58
C ILE A 144 -1.05 -2.28 8.03
N HIS A 145 -0.94 -2.75 9.28
CA HIS A 145 -1.86 -3.77 9.82
C HIS A 145 -3.33 -3.40 9.68
N THR A 146 -3.69 -2.13 9.89
CA THR A 146 -5.07 -1.64 9.75
C THR A 146 -5.57 -1.78 8.31
N GLU A 147 -4.72 -1.52 7.30
CA GLU A 147 -5.08 -1.71 5.89
C GLU A 147 -5.29 -3.18 5.56
N ALA A 148 -4.39 -4.05 6.00
CA ALA A 148 -4.54 -5.49 5.83
C ALA A 148 -5.84 -5.97 6.46
N ALA A 149 -6.09 -5.62 7.71
CA ALA A 149 -7.31 -6.00 8.40
C ALA A 149 -8.57 -5.48 7.66
N ALA A 150 -8.52 -4.24 7.16
CA ALA A 150 -9.61 -3.67 6.38
C ALA A 150 -9.84 -4.41 5.06
N TYR A 151 -8.79 -4.80 4.32
CA TYR A 151 -8.93 -5.64 3.13
C TYR A 151 -9.66 -6.95 3.43
N ALA A 152 -9.31 -7.61 4.54
CA ALA A 152 -10.00 -8.82 4.95
C ALA A 152 -11.48 -8.57 5.30
N GLN A 153 -11.81 -7.47 5.98
CA GLN A 153 -13.19 -7.14 6.35
C GLN A 153 -14.04 -6.71 5.16
N MET A 154 -13.44 -6.02 4.18
CA MET A 154 -14.14 -5.56 2.99
C MET A 154 -14.41 -6.68 1.98
N TYR A 155 -13.60 -7.74 1.96
CA TYR A 155 -13.76 -8.82 0.98
C TYR A 155 -14.35 -10.11 1.57
N TYR A 156 -13.96 -10.45 2.80
CA TYR A 156 -14.38 -11.69 3.46
C TYR A 156 -15.29 -11.44 4.66
N GLY A 157 -15.48 -10.18 5.04
CA GLY A 157 -16.21 -9.79 6.24
C GLY A 157 -17.45 -8.93 5.95
N PRO A 158 -17.95 -8.23 6.98
CA PRO A 158 -19.23 -7.51 6.93
C PRO A 158 -19.19 -6.22 6.10
N GLY A 159 -18.02 -5.86 5.54
CA GLY A 159 -17.89 -4.73 4.61
C GLY A 159 -18.18 -5.08 3.16
N ARG A 160 -18.29 -6.37 2.82
CA ARG A 160 -18.47 -6.86 1.45
C ARG A 160 -19.72 -6.34 0.76
N ASP A 161 -20.84 -6.34 1.48
CA ASP A 161 -22.16 -6.03 0.95
C ASP A 161 -22.59 -4.59 1.30
N VAL A 162 -21.63 -3.69 1.50
CA VAL A 162 -21.89 -2.28 1.79
C VAL A 162 -21.45 -1.43 0.60
N ASP A 163 -22.43 -0.93 -0.14
CA ASP A 163 -22.19 -0.06 -1.28
C ASP A 163 -21.72 1.34 -0.86
N GLY A 164 -22.08 1.81 0.34
CA GLY A 164 -21.76 3.15 0.81
C GLY A 164 -20.36 3.34 1.41
N VAL A 165 -20.26 4.30 2.33
CA VAL A 165 -19.01 4.63 3.04
C VAL A 165 -18.81 3.70 4.24
N VAL A 166 -17.68 2.98 4.25
CA VAL A 166 -17.28 2.09 5.35
C VAL A 166 -16.04 2.62 6.03
N LEU A 167 -16.11 2.82 7.35
CA LEU A 167 -14.97 3.15 8.19
C LEU A 167 -14.51 1.89 8.94
N VAL A 168 -13.31 1.40 8.63
CA VAL A 168 -12.67 0.31 9.39
C VAL A 168 -11.75 0.92 10.44
N VAL A 169 -11.94 0.54 11.70
CA VAL A 169 -11.16 1.00 12.84
C VAL A 169 -10.49 -0.19 13.51
N THR A 170 -9.20 -0.09 13.81
CA THR A 170 -8.47 -1.07 14.64
C THR A 170 -8.06 -0.45 15.97
N ILE A 171 -8.51 -1.04 17.08
CA ILE A 171 -8.09 -0.67 18.42
C ILE A 171 -6.94 -1.57 18.85
N GLY A 172 -5.75 -0.99 18.91
CA GLY A 172 -4.55 -1.62 19.43
C GLY A 172 -3.78 -0.69 20.37
N ARG A 173 -2.45 -0.87 20.46
CA ARG A 173 -1.56 0.15 21.06
C ARG A 173 -1.71 1.52 20.38
N GLY A 174 -2.06 1.52 19.09
CA GLY A 174 -2.46 2.71 18.35
C GLY A 174 -3.90 2.58 17.88
N PHE A 175 -4.45 3.69 17.40
CA PHE A 175 -5.79 3.78 16.83
C PHE A 175 -5.68 3.92 15.31
N GLY A 176 -5.98 2.83 14.60
CA GLY A 176 -5.87 2.77 13.14
C GLY A 176 -7.22 2.98 12.48
N THR A 177 -7.23 3.69 11.35
CA THR A 177 -8.44 3.98 10.57
C THR A 177 -8.19 3.80 9.08
N VAL A 178 -9.12 3.20 8.36
CA VAL A 178 -9.12 3.12 6.90
C VAL A 178 -10.55 3.31 6.41
N VAL A 179 -10.73 4.12 5.37
CA VAL A 179 -12.06 4.42 4.80
C VAL A 179 -12.18 3.80 3.42
N TYR A 180 -13.33 3.20 3.17
CA TYR A 180 -13.77 2.68 1.88
C TYR A 180 -15.03 3.40 1.44
N ASN A 181 -15.20 3.56 0.13
CA ASN A 181 -16.41 4.09 -0.49
C ASN A 181 -16.69 3.28 -1.76
N HIS A 182 -17.89 2.70 -1.88
CA HIS A 182 -18.24 1.78 -2.97
C HIS A 182 -17.23 0.63 -3.12
N GLY A 183 -16.93 -0.05 -2.00
CA GLY A 183 -15.99 -1.17 -1.95
C GLY A 183 -14.51 -0.81 -2.21
N GLN A 184 -14.18 0.45 -2.50
CA GLN A 184 -12.83 0.87 -2.85
C GLN A 184 -12.18 1.74 -1.76
N LYS A 185 -10.89 1.50 -1.48
CA LYS A 185 -10.13 2.25 -0.48
C LYS A 185 -10.01 3.72 -0.87
N VAL A 186 -10.43 4.63 0.00
CA VAL A 186 -10.29 6.07 -0.20
C VAL A 186 -8.82 6.46 0.02
N ARG A 187 -8.13 6.81 -1.07
CA ARG A 187 -6.71 7.20 -1.03
C ARG A 187 -6.54 8.65 -0.57
N ASN A 188 -5.43 8.92 0.13
CA ASN A 188 -5.02 10.23 0.67
C ASN A 188 -5.96 10.85 1.73
N MET A 189 -6.90 10.09 2.29
CA MET A 189 -7.65 10.50 3.47
C MET A 189 -6.80 10.22 4.72
N ASN A 190 -6.00 11.20 5.13
CA ASN A 190 -5.16 11.08 6.32
C ASN A 190 -5.96 11.46 7.58
N MET A 191 -6.22 10.49 8.45
CA MET A 191 -6.92 10.69 9.72
C MET A 191 -5.98 10.76 10.93
N THR A 192 -4.66 10.75 10.71
CA THR A 192 -3.66 10.76 11.79
C THR A 192 -3.83 11.95 12.72
N ASN A 193 -4.25 13.11 12.21
CA ASN A 193 -4.47 14.32 13.02
C ASN A 193 -5.57 14.13 14.07
N PHE A 194 -6.50 13.19 13.87
CA PHE A 194 -7.54 12.86 14.83
C PHE A 194 -7.08 11.83 15.86
N THR A 195 -6.08 11.00 15.54
CA THR A 195 -5.73 9.79 16.30
C THR A 195 -4.33 9.78 16.90
N TRP A 196 -3.46 10.73 16.54
CA TRP A 196 -2.03 10.71 16.91
C TRP A 196 -1.76 10.78 18.41
N THR A 197 -2.65 11.37 19.20
CA THR A 197 -2.52 11.46 20.68
C THR A 197 -2.94 10.19 21.40
N TYR A 198 -3.70 9.28 20.75
CA TYR A 198 -4.32 8.13 21.40
C TYR A 198 -3.33 7.25 22.16
N GLU A 199 -2.19 6.91 21.54
CA GLU A 199 -1.18 6.06 22.18
C GLU A 199 -0.62 6.70 23.47
N GLY A 200 -0.49 8.03 23.48
CA GLY A 200 -0.02 8.78 24.65
C GLY A 200 -1.05 8.79 25.77
N GLU A 201 -2.33 9.05 25.45
CA GLU A 201 -3.42 9.05 26.42
C GLU A 201 -3.66 7.65 27.00
N LEU A 202 -3.61 6.60 26.17
CA LEU A 202 -3.71 5.21 26.62
C LEU A 202 -2.60 4.86 27.62
N LYS A 203 -1.36 5.32 27.40
CA LYS A 203 -0.24 5.12 28.33
C LYS A 203 -0.46 5.80 29.67
N LYS A 204 -1.06 7.00 29.70
CA LYS A 204 -1.39 7.68 30.96
C LYS A 204 -2.42 6.89 31.75
N LEU A 205 -3.45 6.33 31.09
CA LEU A 205 -4.44 5.48 31.75
C LEU A 205 -3.81 4.19 32.28
N GLN A 206 -2.99 3.51 31.49
CA GLN A 206 -2.23 2.32 31.92
C GLN A 206 -1.40 2.60 33.17
N GLN A 207 -0.72 3.75 33.23
CA GLN A 207 0.08 4.15 34.40
C GLN A 207 -0.81 4.50 35.61
N LYS A 208 -1.92 5.19 35.38
CA LYS A 208 -2.87 5.60 36.44
C LYS A 208 -3.50 4.40 37.13
N PHE A 209 -3.95 3.42 36.35
CA PHE A 209 -4.69 2.25 36.83
C PHE A 209 -3.83 1.00 36.98
N ASN A 210 -2.55 1.07 36.61
CA ASN A 210 -1.59 -0.03 36.74
C ASN A 210 -2.04 -1.34 36.05
N TRP A 211 -2.64 -1.25 34.86
CA TRP A 211 -2.96 -2.42 34.04
C TRP A 211 -1.94 -2.63 32.91
N GLU A 212 -1.82 -3.87 32.45
CA GLU A 212 -1.04 -4.23 31.27
C GLU A 212 -1.94 -4.55 30.06
N GLY A 213 -1.38 -4.42 28.86
CA GLY A 213 -2.11 -4.69 27.61
C GLY A 213 -2.92 -3.51 27.07
N ILE A 214 -3.73 -3.77 26.05
CA ILE A 214 -4.38 -2.72 25.22
C ILE A 214 -5.71 -2.23 25.83
N ALA A 215 -6.32 -3.05 26.67
CA ALA A 215 -7.55 -2.77 27.39
C ALA A 215 -7.47 -3.43 28.78
N PRO A 216 -8.29 -2.96 29.74
CA PRO A 216 -8.48 -3.66 31.00
C PRO A 216 -8.88 -5.11 30.74
N GLY A 217 -8.22 -6.03 31.44
CA GLY A 217 -8.50 -7.47 31.35
C GLY A 217 -9.12 -8.02 32.63
N PHE A 218 -9.82 -9.15 32.50
CA PHE A 218 -10.22 -10.02 33.60
C PHE A 218 -9.17 -11.14 33.75
N GLN A 219 -8.94 -11.67 34.96
CA GLN A 219 -8.12 -12.88 35.12
C GLN A 219 -9.02 -14.11 34.92
N ASP A 220 -8.69 -14.99 33.98
CA ASP A 220 -9.58 -16.09 33.58
C ASP A 220 -9.91 -17.06 34.75
N ASP A 221 -11.15 -17.53 34.76
CA ASP A 221 -11.85 -18.44 35.68
C ASP A 221 -12.21 -17.94 37.11
N LYS A 222 -11.55 -16.91 37.65
CA LYS A 222 -11.80 -16.44 39.05
C LYS A 222 -12.71 -15.23 39.18
N ASP A 223 -12.92 -14.49 38.08
CA ASP A 223 -13.60 -13.18 38.09
C ASP A 223 -14.96 -13.20 37.36
N GLU A 224 -15.57 -14.35 37.08
CA GLU A 224 -16.83 -14.41 36.31
C GLU A 224 -17.99 -13.65 36.99
N GLU A 225 -18.08 -13.69 38.32
CA GLU A 225 -19.06 -12.89 39.06
C GLU A 225 -18.78 -11.37 38.94
N GLU A 226 -17.49 -10.99 38.98
CA GLU A 226 -17.05 -9.58 38.86
C GLU A 226 -17.29 -9.05 37.44
N LYS A 227 -17.00 -9.86 36.42
CA LYS A 227 -17.27 -9.60 35.01
C LYS A 227 -18.75 -9.43 34.73
N GLU A 228 -19.61 -10.27 35.30
CA GLU A 228 -21.07 -10.14 35.17
C GLU A 228 -21.56 -8.83 35.82
N LYS A 229 -21.12 -8.52 37.05
CA LYS A 229 -21.48 -7.27 37.74
C LYS A 229 -21.05 -6.02 36.97
N ILE A 230 -19.81 -6.00 36.46
CA ILE A 230 -19.29 -4.89 35.64
C ILE A 230 -20.10 -4.76 34.35
N THR A 231 -20.39 -5.88 33.69
CA THR A 231 -21.19 -5.89 32.46
C THR A 231 -22.60 -5.35 32.70
N GLN A 232 -23.26 -5.77 33.79
CA GLN A 232 -24.58 -5.26 34.17
C GLN A 232 -24.55 -3.77 34.51
N CYS A 233 -23.52 -3.31 35.23
CA CYS A 233 -23.32 -1.90 35.53
C CYS A 233 -23.19 -1.05 34.28
N ILE A 234 -22.35 -1.46 33.33
CA ILE A 234 -22.16 -0.75 32.06
C ILE A 234 -23.42 -0.84 31.19
N ASP A 235 -24.15 -1.96 31.23
CA ASP A 235 -25.39 -2.11 30.47
C ASP A 235 -26.49 -1.14 30.94
N ASN A 236 -26.57 -0.93 32.26
CA ASN A 236 -27.56 -0.07 32.92
C ASN A 236 -27.18 1.41 32.94
N PHE A 237 -25.90 1.72 33.18
CA PHE A 237 -25.40 3.06 33.51
C PHE A 237 -24.17 3.47 32.72
N GLY A 238 -23.87 2.78 31.61
CA GLY A 238 -22.71 3.08 30.76
C GLY A 238 -22.75 4.47 30.13
N LEU A 239 -21.86 4.70 29.18
CA LEU A 239 -21.66 6.02 28.58
C LEU A 239 -22.94 6.53 27.89
N GLN A 240 -23.25 7.81 28.08
CA GLN A 240 -24.44 8.47 27.49
C GLN A 240 -24.09 9.45 26.36
N GLY A 241 -22.83 9.43 25.87
CA GLY A 241 -22.42 10.20 24.69
C GLY A 241 -22.03 11.67 24.96
N SER A 242 -22.03 12.10 26.22
CA SER A 242 -21.41 13.35 26.68
C SER A 242 -19.94 13.14 27.06
N TRP A 243 -19.11 14.16 26.79
CA TRP A 243 -17.68 14.21 27.17
C TRP A 243 -17.44 14.12 28.68
N GLU A 244 -18.46 14.41 29.47
CA GLU A 244 -18.48 14.14 30.89
C GLU A 244 -18.99 12.72 31.11
N MET A 245 -18.10 11.85 31.57
CA MET A 245 -18.49 10.61 32.24
C MET A 245 -19.50 10.97 33.33
N SER A 246 -20.77 10.60 33.19
CA SER A 246 -21.75 10.78 34.27
C SER A 246 -21.49 9.72 35.34
N PHE A 247 -20.39 9.88 36.09
CA PHE A 247 -20.02 9.02 37.21
C PHE A 247 -21.15 8.88 38.24
N ASP A 248 -22.01 9.90 38.36
CA ASP A 248 -23.17 9.95 39.25
C ASP A 248 -24.16 8.78 39.07
N ASP A 249 -24.33 8.28 37.85
CA ASP A 249 -25.23 7.14 37.59
C ASP A 249 -24.54 5.81 37.88
N VAL A 250 -23.25 5.72 37.58
CA VAL A 250 -22.46 4.53 37.86
C VAL A 250 -22.34 4.33 39.37
N GLU A 251 -22.26 5.39 40.18
CA GLU A 251 -22.26 5.31 41.64
C GLU A 251 -23.45 4.52 42.21
N LYS A 252 -24.58 4.45 41.49
CA LYS A 252 -25.78 3.69 41.88
C LYS A 252 -25.62 2.18 41.76
N CYS A 253 -24.55 1.70 41.14
CA CYS A 253 -24.23 0.27 41.12
C CYS A 253 -23.94 -0.27 42.53
N ASP A 254 -24.69 -1.28 42.95
CA ASP A 254 -24.45 -2.03 44.19
C ASP A 254 -23.32 -3.04 43.99
N ILE A 255 -22.08 -2.55 44.08
CA ILE A 255 -20.86 -3.33 43.89
C ILE A 255 -19.83 -3.01 44.99
N GLY A 256 -19.01 -4.01 45.33
CA GLY A 256 -17.92 -3.84 46.30
C GLY A 256 -16.78 -2.96 45.77
N PRO A 257 -15.90 -2.47 46.66
CA PRO A 257 -14.84 -1.51 46.32
C PRO A 257 -13.85 -2.04 45.27
N LYS A 258 -13.50 -3.33 45.30
CA LYS A 258 -12.62 -3.97 44.29
C LYS A 258 -13.24 -3.91 42.89
N THR A 259 -14.52 -4.27 42.79
CA THR A 259 -15.26 -4.28 41.53
C THR A 259 -15.51 -2.86 41.02
N ARG A 260 -15.65 -1.89 41.93
CA ARG A 260 -15.73 -0.47 41.58
C ARG A 260 -14.45 0.03 40.92
N GLU A 261 -13.28 -0.21 41.51
CA GLU A 261 -12.00 0.19 40.94
C GLU A 261 -11.84 -0.40 39.52
N LYS A 262 -12.20 -1.67 39.36
CA LYS A 262 -12.16 -2.34 38.07
C LYS A 262 -13.15 -1.75 37.06
N LEU A 263 -14.35 -1.39 37.49
CA LEU A 263 -15.34 -0.69 36.65
C LEU A 263 -14.80 0.66 36.17
N ASP A 264 -14.13 1.42 37.04
CA ASP A 264 -13.52 2.70 36.68
C ASP A 264 -12.42 2.53 35.62
N GLU A 265 -11.66 1.43 35.66
CA GLU A 265 -10.70 1.09 34.60
C GLU A 265 -11.38 0.95 33.24
N PHE A 266 -12.46 0.16 33.18
CA PHE A 266 -13.23 -0.10 31.95
C PHE A 266 -13.90 1.17 31.42
N LEU A 267 -14.47 1.99 32.30
CA LEU A 267 -15.12 3.23 31.91
C LEU A 267 -14.11 4.27 31.42
N ALA A 268 -12.94 4.39 32.07
CA ALA A 268 -11.89 5.30 31.61
C ALA A 268 -11.34 4.88 30.24
N TRP A 269 -11.08 3.59 30.04
CA TRP A 269 -10.67 3.06 28.74
C TRP A 269 -11.76 3.23 27.67
N GLY A 270 -13.01 2.91 28.02
CA GLY A 270 -14.17 3.05 27.15
C GLY A 270 -14.36 4.48 26.68
N THR A 271 -14.34 5.44 27.61
CA THR A 271 -14.44 6.88 27.33
C THR A 271 -13.35 7.35 26.39
N LEU A 272 -12.10 6.93 26.63
CA LEU A 272 -10.99 7.27 25.75
C LEU A 272 -11.27 6.79 24.32
N VAL A 273 -11.59 5.51 24.13
CA VAL A 273 -11.82 4.96 22.79
C VAL A 273 -13.04 5.59 22.11
N ASP A 274 -14.13 5.78 22.86
CA ASP A 274 -15.38 6.39 22.40
C ASP A 274 -15.16 7.81 21.87
N GLU A 275 -14.34 8.60 22.56
CA GLU A 275 -13.95 9.96 22.14
C GLU A 275 -13.26 9.97 20.76
N TYR A 276 -12.34 9.03 20.52
CA TYR A 276 -11.69 8.92 19.22
C TYR A 276 -12.65 8.39 18.17
N LEU A 277 -13.53 7.44 18.50
CA LEU A 277 -14.59 6.95 17.61
C LEU A 277 -15.52 8.09 17.19
N GLN A 278 -15.94 8.94 18.11
CA GLN A 278 -16.74 10.13 17.82
C GLN A 278 -16.01 11.05 16.84
N LYS A 279 -14.73 11.37 17.08
CA LYS A 279 -13.93 12.25 16.20
C LYS A 279 -13.86 11.72 14.77
N VAL A 280 -13.50 10.45 14.62
CA VAL A 280 -13.32 9.84 13.29
C VAL A 280 -14.65 9.65 12.57
N THR A 281 -15.71 9.28 13.29
CA THR A 281 -17.06 9.09 12.75
C THR A 281 -17.67 10.42 12.33
N SER A 282 -17.52 11.47 13.16
CA SER A 282 -18.02 12.82 12.85
C SER A 282 -17.41 13.36 11.56
N HIS A 283 -16.13 13.04 11.31
CA HIS A 283 -15.42 13.47 10.12
C HIS A 283 -15.81 12.68 8.86
N VAL A 284 -16.03 11.37 8.98
CA VAL A 284 -16.25 10.48 7.83
C VAL A 284 -17.74 10.36 7.48
N GLN A 285 -18.64 10.45 8.47
CA GLN A 285 -20.07 10.15 8.34
C GLN A 285 -20.33 8.80 7.64
N PRO A 286 -19.81 7.68 8.19
CA PRO A 286 -19.90 6.38 7.55
C PRO A 286 -21.30 5.75 7.71
N GLU A 287 -21.71 4.98 6.71
CA GLU A 287 -22.88 4.08 6.78
C GLU A 287 -22.56 2.83 7.61
N ARG A 288 -21.28 2.44 7.66
CA ARG A 288 -20.81 1.29 8.44
C ARG A 288 -19.49 1.58 9.12
N VAL A 289 -19.39 1.27 10.41
CA VAL A 289 -18.17 1.25 11.20
C VAL A 289 -17.82 -0.19 11.55
N ILE A 290 -16.69 -0.69 11.04
CA ILE A 290 -16.17 -2.02 11.38
C ILE A 290 -15.05 -1.85 12.40
N LEU A 291 -15.32 -2.20 13.65
CA LEU A 291 -14.40 -2.09 14.76
C LEU A 291 -13.69 -3.42 15.02
N LEU A 292 -12.37 -3.40 14.95
CA LEU A 292 -11.51 -4.53 15.15
C LEU A 292 -10.72 -4.35 16.45
N THR A 293 -10.96 -5.22 17.42
CA THR A 293 -10.25 -5.21 18.70
C THR A 293 -9.06 -6.17 18.68
N THR A 294 -8.07 -5.92 19.56
CA THR A 294 -6.85 -6.73 19.67
C THR A 294 -6.47 -6.93 21.14
N GLY A 295 -5.74 -8.01 21.45
CA GLY A 295 -5.33 -8.33 22.83
C GLY A 295 -6.54 -8.60 23.74
N HIS A 296 -6.48 -8.16 25.00
CA HIS A 296 -7.59 -8.32 25.95
C HIS A 296 -8.92 -7.74 25.43
N ALA A 297 -8.89 -6.66 24.63
CA ALA A 297 -10.11 -6.10 24.06
C ALA A 297 -10.86 -7.10 23.14
N SER A 298 -10.17 -8.08 22.57
CA SER A 298 -10.79 -9.13 21.75
C SER A 298 -11.41 -10.27 22.54
N THR A 299 -11.13 -10.38 23.84
CA THR A 299 -11.76 -11.38 24.73
C THR A 299 -12.96 -10.81 25.49
N LEU A 300 -13.20 -9.49 25.39
CA LEU A 300 -14.33 -8.84 26.03
C LEU A 300 -15.65 -9.14 25.30
N PRO A 301 -16.78 -9.27 26.02
CA PRO A 301 -18.08 -9.51 25.40
C PRO A 301 -18.45 -8.40 24.40
N THR A 302 -18.94 -8.79 23.21
CA THR A 302 -19.35 -7.82 22.18
C THR A 302 -20.41 -6.83 22.67
N LYS A 303 -21.35 -7.29 23.51
CA LYS A 303 -22.38 -6.43 24.12
C LYS A 303 -21.77 -5.33 24.99
N LEU A 304 -20.73 -5.68 25.77
CA LEU A 304 -20.01 -4.73 26.61
C LEU A 304 -19.31 -3.66 25.76
N LEU A 305 -18.56 -4.09 24.74
CA LEU A 305 -17.87 -3.19 23.82
C LEU A 305 -18.85 -2.26 23.09
N PHE A 306 -20.00 -2.79 22.65
CA PHE A 306 -21.04 -1.99 22.01
C PHE A 306 -21.54 -0.89 22.94
N LYS A 307 -21.81 -1.20 24.21
CA LYS A 307 -22.26 -0.21 25.20
C LYS A 307 -21.22 0.87 25.50
N LEU A 308 -19.93 0.53 25.42
CA LEU A 308 -18.85 1.50 25.60
C LEU A 308 -18.67 2.43 24.39
N PHE A 309 -19.01 1.99 23.16
CA PHE A 309 -18.60 2.69 21.94
C PHE A 309 -19.75 3.20 21.05
N ALA A 310 -20.96 2.68 21.25
CA ALA A 310 -22.15 3.18 20.57
C ALA A 310 -22.44 4.67 20.87
N PRO A 311 -22.20 5.19 22.09
CA PRO A 311 -22.55 6.57 22.42
C PRO A 311 -21.78 7.61 21.61
N GLY A 312 -20.47 7.46 21.42
CA GLY A 312 -19.65 8.38 20.62
C GLY A 312 -20.02 8.35 19.14
N ILE A 313 -20.43 7.20 18.61
CA ILE A 313 -20.97 7.06 17.25
C ILE A 313 -22.34 7.77 17.14
N ALA A 314 -23.22 7.58 18.12
CA ALA A 314 -24.51 8.27 18.18
C ALA A 314 -24.34 9.80 18.24
N SER A 315 -23.42 10.28 19.08
CA SER A 315 -23.09 11.71 19.20
C SER A 315 -22.45 12.29 17.94
N ALA A 316 -21.94 11.46 17.03
CA ALA A 316 -21.48 11.87 15.71
C ALA A 316 -22.61 11.99 14.66
N GLY A 317 -23.86 11.71 15.05
CA GLY A 317 -25.04 11.72 14.17
C GLY A 317 -25.28 10.42 13.41
N VAL A 318 -24.57 9.34 13.74
CA VAL A 318 -24.68 8.03 13.07
C VAL A 318 -25.40 7.04 13.99
N ASN A 319 -26.37 6.28 13.47
CA ASN A 319 -27.07 5.27 14.27
C ASN A 319 -26.16 4.07 14.58
N PRO A 320 -25.72 3.86 15.83
CA PRO A 320 -24.76 2.82 16.15
C PRO A 320 -25.34 1.41 15.98
N THR A 321 -26.65 1.21 16.12
CA THR A 321 -27.29 -0.12 15.99
C THR A 321 -27.24 -0.63 14.55
N GLU A 322 -27.24 0.29 13.59
CA GLU A 322 -27.18 -0.02 12.16
C GLU A 322 -25.75 0.02 11.63
N ALA A 323 -24.92 0.92 12.16
CA ALA A 323 -23.59 1.19 11.64
C ALA A 323 -22.46 0.44 12.37
N LEU A 324 -22.52 0.21 13.69
CA LEU A 324 -21.37 -0.36 14.42
C LEU A 324 -21.39 -1.89 14.38
N LEU A 325 -20.34 -2.47 13.78
CA LEU A 325 -20.05 -3.89 13.84
C LEU A 325 -18.70 -4.13 14.48
N ILE A 326 -18.68 -4.94 15.53
CA ILE A 326 -17.45 -5.31 16.24
C ILE A 326 -17.07 -6.71 15.78
N SER A 327 -15.93 -6.82 15.10
CA SER A 327 -15.42 -8.09 14.58
C SER A 327 -14.12 -8.46 15.29
N GLU A 328 -13.92 -9.76 15.48
CA GLU A 328 -12.64 -10.28 15.93
C GLU A 328 -11.60 -10.23 14.79
N SER A 329 -10.32 -10.07 15.16
CA SER A 329 -9.20 -9.89 14.23
C SER A 329 -8.13 -11.01 14.15
N PRO A 330 -8.21 -12.22 14.77
CA PRO A 330 -6.98 -12.97 15.09
C PRO A 330 -6.27 -13.58 13.87
N SER A 331 -6.96 -13.76 12.73
CA SER A 331 -6.39 -14.34 11.50
C SER A 331 -6.70 -13.52 10.24
N SER A 332 -7.29 -12.34 10.39
CA SER A 332 -7.66 -11.46 9.28
C SER A 332 -6.44 -10.77 8.65
N ILE A 333 -5.39 -10.50 9.43
CA ILE A 333 -4.26 -9.68 8.99
C ILE A 333 -3.43 -10.39 7.91
N VAL A 334 -3.09 -11.67 8.07
CA VAL A 334 -2.34 -12.44 7.06
C VAL A 334 -3.12 -12.56 5.76
N LYS A 335 -4.42 -12.88 5.86
CA LYS A 335 -5.34 -12.99 4.71
C LYS A 335 -5.49 -11.65 3.99
N GLY A 336 -5.64 -10.59 4.77
CA GLY A 336 -5.75 -9.22 4.30
C GLY A 336 -4.48 -8.69 3.66
N ALA A 337 -3.30 -9.07 4.17
CA ALA A 337 -2.02 -8.72 3.57
C ALA A 337 -1.87 -9.36 2.18
N ALA A 338 -2.18 -10.66 2.07
CA ALA A 338 -2.19 -11.37 0.79
C ALA A 338 -3.14 -10.73 -0.23
N LEU A 339 -4.40 -10.56 0.16
CA LEU A 339 -5.44 -9.97 -0.69
C LEU A 339 -5.11 -8.52 -1.08
N GLY A 340 -4.73 -7.69 -0.11
CA GLY A 340 -4.39 -6.29 -0.36
C GLY A 340 -3.23 -6.14 -1.34
N ALA A 341 -2.23 -7.02 -1.27
CA ALA A 341 -1.11 -7.00 -2.20
C ALA A 341 -1.54 -7.40 -3.61
N MET A 342 -2.37 -8.44 -3.75
CA MET A 342 -2.94 -8.83 -5.02
C MET A 342 -3.71 -7.67 -5.66
N LEU A 343 -4.62 -7.04 -4.92
CA LEU A 343 -5.45 -5.93 -5.42
C LEU A 343 -4.60 -4.71 -5.77
N GLU A 344 -3.69 -4.28 -4.90
CA GLU A 344 -2.87 -3.10 -5.16
C GLU A 344 -1.90 -3.32 -6.35
N LEU A 345 -1.36 -4.51 -6.51
CA LEU A 345 -0.50 -4.87 -7.65
C LEU A 345 -1.31 -4.97 -8.95
N SER A 346 -2.50 -5.59 -8.91
CA SER A 346 -3.41 -5.67 -10.05
C SER A 346 -3.87 -4.28 -10.50
N ASN A 347 -4.27 -3.43 -9.55
CA ASN A 347 -4.65 -2.05 -9.80
C ASN A 347 -3.52 -1.26 -10.46
N LYS A 348 -2.29 -1.44 -9.99
CA LYS A 348 -1.11 -0.81 -10.60
C LYS A 348 -0.86 -1.31 -12.02
N ALA A 349 -0.91 -2.62 -12.23
CA ALA A 349 -0.71 -3.24 -13.55
C ALA A 349 -1.76 -2.76 -14.56
N THR A 350 -3.04 -2.72 -14.16
CA THR A 350 -4.16 -2.23 -14.99
C THR A 350 -3.90 -0.81 -15.50
N VAL A 351 -3.52 0.09 -14.59
CA VAL A 351 -3.22 1.49 -14.93
C VAL A 351 -1.98 1.59 -15.84
N GLU A 352 -0.98 0.72 -15.66
CA GLU A 352 0.20 0.65 -16.52
C GLU A 352 -0.11 0.11 -17.92
N ILE A 353 -0.99 -0.89 -18.03
CA ILE A 353 -1.43 -1.48 -19.31
C ILE A 353 -2.14 -0.43 -20.15
N LEU A 354 -3.15 0.27 -19.61
CA LEU A 354 -3.85 1.31 -20.36
C LEU A 354 -2.89 2.41 -20.80
N ARG A 355 -1.99 2.85 -19.91
CA ARG A 355 -1.00 3.88 -20.26
C ARG A 355 -0.08 3.42 -21.38
N ALA A 356 0.43 2.20 -21.32
CA ALA A 356 1.29 1.65 -22.35
C ALA A 356 0.56 1.55 -23.70
N ALA A 357 -0.72 1.19 -23.69
CA ALA A 357 -1.55 1.15 -24.88
C ALA A 357 -1.77 2.54 -25.48
N ILE A 358 -2.06 3.56 -24.65
CA ILE A 358 -2.14 4.96 -25.07
C ILE A 358 -0.80 5.42 -25.68
N CYS A 359 0.33 5.17 -25.00
CA CYS A 359 1.65 5.54 -25.52
C CYS A 359 1.94 4.88 -26.87
N LYS A 360 1.56 3.60 -27.03
CA LYS A 360 1.77 2.87 -28.27
C LYS A 360 0.94 3.43 -29.42
N ASP A 361 -0.32 3.81 -29.17
CA ASP A 361 -1.21 4.43 -30.16
C ASP A 361 -0.65 5.78 -30.65
N ILE A 362 -0.15 6.60 -29.74
CA ILE A 362 0.33 7.96 -30.06
C ILE A 362 1.76 7.97 -30.61
N THR A 363 2.66 7.22 -29.99
CA THR A 363 4.12 7.31 -30.24
C THR A 363 4.69 6.11 -30.99
N GLY A 364 3.86 5.10 -31.28
CA GLY A 364 4.29 3.82 -31.85
C GLY A 364 4.99 2.87 -30.86
N ALA A 365 5.19 3.30 -29.61
CA ALA A 365 5.94 2.54 -28.60
C ALA A 365 5.24 2.56 -27.22
N PRO A 366 5.29 1.46 -26.44
CA PRO A 366 4.52 1.33 -25.21
C PRO A 366 5.14 2.02 -23.98
N GLU A 367 6.37 2.54 -24.08
CA GLU A 367 7.02 3.17 -22.92
C GLU A 367 6.38 4.52 -22.58
N PRO A 368 6.16 4.83 -21.29
CA PRO A 368 5.64 6.14 -20.86
C PRO A 368 6.55 7.30 -21.33
N ARG A 369 5.96 8.25 -22.08
CA ARG A 369 6.65 9.42 -22.64
C ARG A 369 5.85 10.70 -22.40
N ILE A 370 6.54 11.84 -22.48
CA ILE A 370 5.88 13.14 -22.44
C ILE A 370 5.09 13.23 -23.74
N LEU A 371 3.79 13.52 -23.64
CA LEU A 371 2.93 13.78 -24.79
C LEU A 371 2.80 15.29 -24.94
N THR A 372 2.58 15.75 -26.18
CA THR A 372 2.26 17.16 -26.42
C THR A 372 0.86 17.50 -25.88
N ASP A 373 0.57 18.78 -25.66
CA ASP A 373 -0.76 19.21 -25.23
C ASP A 373 -1.85 18.80 -26.24
N GLU A 374 -1.51 18.77 -27.53
CA GLU A 374 -2.40 18.31 -28.61
C GLU A 374 -2.67 16.81 -28.52
N ASP A 375 -1.64 16.01 -28.27
CA ASP A 375 -1.77 14.56 -28.08
C ASP A 375 -2.60 14.23 -26.83
N MET A 376 -2.37 14.93 -25.71
CA MET A 376 -3.19 14.78 -24.51
C MET A 376 -4.64 15.20 -24.78
N GLN A 377 -4.82 16.34 -25.48
CA GLN A 377 -6.03 16.79 -26.19
C GLN A 377 -6.81 15.64 -26.82
N TYR A 378 -6.13 14.98 -27.74
CA TYR A 378 -6.68 13.92 -28.57
C TYR A 378 -7.04 12.68 -27.74
N VAL A 379 -6.15 12.23 -26.86
CA VAL A 379 -6.39 11.06 -26.00
C VAL A 379 -7.61 11.30 -25.10
N PHE A 380 -7.69 12.46 -24.45
CA PHE A 380 -8.82 12.78 -23.59
C PHE A 380 -10.14 12.75 -24.36
N LYS A 381 -10.21 13.41 -25.53
CA LYS A 381 -11.40 13.40 -26.39
C LYS A 381 -11.75 12.01 -26.94
N LYS A 382 -10.76 11.14 -27.12
CA LYS A 382 -10.95 9.75 -27.57
C LYS A 382 -11.54 8.88 -26.45
N LEU A 383 -11.21 9.19 -25.19
CA LEU A 383 -11.80 8.55 -24.00
C LEU A 383 -13.18 9.12 -23.66
N ASP A 384 -13.36 10.44 -23.69
CA ASP A 384 -14.62 11.17 -23.42
C ASP A 384 -15.63 10.93 -24.55
N ARG A 385 -16.45 9.89 -24.40
CA ARG A 385 -17.37 9.45 -25.47
C ARG A 385 -18.65 10.28 -25.48
N ASN A 386 -19.13 10.67 -24.31
CA ASN A 386 -20.36 11.41 -24.16
C ASN A 386 -20.16 12.92 -24.49
N LYS A 387 -18.89 13.37 -24.58
CA LYS A 387 -18.45 14.73 -24.91
C LYS A 387 -18.88 15.77 -23.88
N ASP A 388 -18.98 15.37 -22.62
CA ASP A 388 -19.32 16.27 -21.51
C ASP A 388 -18.09 16.94 -20.87
N SER A 389 -16.91 16.71 -21.45
CA SER A 389 -15.62 17.21 -20.95
C SER A 389 -15.20 16.64 -19.60
N GLN A 390 -15.80 15.52 -19.19
CA GLN A 390 -15.42 14.71 -18.05
C GLN A 390 -15.27 13.25 -18.48
N LEU A 391 -14.45 12.50 -17.76
CA LEU A 391 -14.36 11.05 -17.92
C LEU A 391 -15.07 10.40 -16.75
N ASP A 392 -16.02 9.52 -17.03
CA ASP A 392 -16.61 8.61 -16.04
C ASP A 392 -16.08 7.17 -16.19
N ALA A 393 -16.58 6.24 -15.37
CA ALA A 393 -16.12 4.85 -15.42
C ALA A 393 -16.50 4.16 -16.74
N GLU A 394 -17.61 4.54 -17.37
CA GLU A 394 -18.08 3.98 -18.63
C GLU A 394 -17.26 4.49 -19.81
N ASP A 395 -16.85 5.77 -19.78
CA ASP A 395 -15.88 6.35 -20.71
C ASP A 395 -14.55 5.63 -20.65
N ILE A 396 -14.04 5.33 -19.44
CA ILE A 396 -12.80 4.55 -19.31
C ILE A 396 -12.97 3.13 -19.83
N LEU A 397 -14.06 2.45 -19.44
CA LEU A 397 -14.33 1.06 -19.84
C LEU A 397 -14.39 0.92 -21.37
N ARG A 398 -15.17 1.79 -22.03
CA ARG A 398 -15.35 1.77 -23.48
C ARG A 398 -14.19 2.39 -24.24
N GLY A 399 -13.58 3.44 -23.68
CA GLY A 399 -12.44 4.14 -24.26
C GLY A 399 -11.19 3.28 -24.26
N ALA A 400 -10.94 2.51 -23.20
CA ALA A 400 -9.84 1.55 -23.13
C ALA A 400 -9.90 0.51 -24.25
N ALA A 401 -11.11 0.07 -24.63
CA ALA A 401 -11.30 -0.87 -25.74
C ALA A 401 -10.83 -0.33 -27.10
N LEU A 402 -10.81 1.00 -27.29
CA LEU A 402 -10.26 1.64 -28.50
C LEU A 402 -8.72 1.56 -28.57
N TYR A 403 -8.09 1.20 -27.46
CA TYR A 403 -6.65 0.94 -27.34
C TYR A 403 -6.35 -0.57 -27.23
N ASP A 404 -7.31 -1.44 -27.58
CA ASP A 404 -7.24 -2.89 -27.43
C ASP A 404 -7.04 -3.36 -25.97
N VAL A 405 -7.49 -2.56 -24.99
CA VAL A 405 -7.44 -2.89 -23.57
C VAL A 405 -8.84 -3.23 -23.08
N VAL A 406 -9.03 -4.48 -22.63
CA VAL A 406 -10.28 -4.93 -22.01
C VAL A 406 -10.17 -4.73 -20.51
N LEU A 407 -11.11 -3.99 -19.94
CA LEU A 407 -11.22 -3.75 -18.51
C LEU A 407 -12.55 -4.31 -17.99
N SER A 408 -12.58 -4.69 -16.73
CA SER A 408 -13.80 -4.84 -15.94
C SER A 408 -14.26 -3.47 -15.39
N GLU A 409 -15.49 -3.40 -14.90
CA GLU A 409 -16.03 -2.18 -14.28
C GLU A 409 -15.19 -1.71 -13.07
N VAL A 410 -14.68 -2.65 -12.27
CA VAL A 410 -13.81 -2.36 -11.12
C VAL A 410 -12.46 -1.79 -11.57
N GLU A 411 -11.88 -2.34 -12.64
CA GLU A 411 -10.63 -1.87 -13.22
C GLU A 411 -10.79 -0.48 -13.87
N ALA A 412 -11.90 -0.24 -14.58
CA ALA A 412 -12.22 1.07 -15.13
C ALA A 412 -12.36 2.15 -14.04
N ASN A 413 -13.09 1.85 -12.95
CA ASN A 413 -13.16 2.72 -11.79
C ASN A 413 -11.79 2.97 -11.14
N THR A 414 -10.94 1.94 -11.08
CA THR A 414 -9.58 2.05 -10.55
C THR A 414 -8.72 2.99 -11.38
N VAL A 415 -8.79 2.86 -12.71
CA VAL A 415 -8.10 3.75 -13.66
C VAL A 415 -8.62 5.18 -13.51
N LEU A 416 -9.93 5.39 -13.49
CA LEU A 416 -10.55 6.70 -13.35
C LEU A 416 -10.08 7.43 -12.08
N ARG A 417 -10.08 6.73 -10.94
CA ARG A 417 -9.57 7.30 -9.67
C ARG A 417 -8.08 7.61 -9.73
N SER A 418 -7.33 6.90 -10.56
CA SER A 418 -5.91 7.22 -10.77
C SER A 418 -5.75 8.58 -11.43
N PHE A 419 -6.67 8.98 -12.32
CA PHE A 419 -6.65 10.27 -13.02
C PHE A 419 -6.97 11.42 -12.07
N ALA A 420 -8.14 11.38 -11.43
CA ALA A 420 -8.62 12.50 -10.61
C ALA A 420 -8.14 12.47 -9.15
N GLY A 421 -7.37 11.47 -8.74
CA GLY A 421 -6.77 11.40 -7.41
C GLY A 421 -7.83 11.47 -6.30
N THR A 422 -7.73 12.47 -5.42
CA THR A 422 -8.73 12.70 -4.36
C THR A 422 -10.04 13.30 -4.87
N SER A 423 -10.04 13.96 -6.02
CA SER A 423 -11.21 14.64 -6.62
C SER A 423 -12.22 13.62 -7.16
N ALA A 424 -11.73 12.51 -7.74
CA ALA A 424 -12.55 11.42 -8.28
C ALA A 424 -13.39 10.72 -7.19
N ALA A 425 -12.95 10.75 -5.93
CA ALA A 425 -13.65 10.08 -4.84
C ALA A 425 -14.97 10.78 -4.45
N ARG A 426 -15.20 12.02 -4.89
CA ARG A 426 -16.43 12.78 -4.61
C ARG A 426 -17.37 12.86 -5.82
N ASN A 427 -16.83 13.05 -7.03
CA ASN A 427 -17.65 13.32 -8.21
C ASN A 427 -17.76 12.11 -9.17
N GLN A 428 -16.99 11.05 -8.94
CA GLN A 428 -16.91 9.87 -9.83
C GLN A 428 -16.57 10.22 -11.28
N THR A 429 -15.90 11.36 -11.48
CA THR A 429 -15.46 11.83 -12.80
C THR A 429 -14.04 12.40 -12.72
N ALA A 430 -13.40 12.55 -13.87
CA ALA A 430 -12.09 13.21 -14.02
C ALA A 430 -12.12 14.26 -15.15
N SER A 431 -11.62 15.46 -14.88
CA SER A 431 -11.48 16.50 -15.91
C SER A 431 -10.20 16.31 -16.74
N PHE A 432 -10.04 17.12 -17.80
CA PHE A 432 -8.79 17.17 -18.56
C PHE A 432 -7.58 17.49 -17.68
N ASP A 433 -7.68 18.50 -16.81
CA ASP A 433 -6.60 18.90 -15.90
C ASP A 433 -6.22 17.79 -14.91
N ASP A 434 -7.18 16.96 -14.49
CA ASP A 434 -6.91 15.77 -13.68
C ASP A 434 -6.09 14.73 -14.47
N PHE A 435 -6.56 14.41 -15.68
CA PHE A 435 -5.88 13.48 -16.58
C PHE A 435 -4.46 13.94 -16.94
N GLU A 436 -4.28 15.20 -17.32
CA GLU A 436 -2.99 15.80 -17.65
C GLU A 436 -2.02 15.73 -16.45
N ARG A 437 -2.46 16.18 -15.27
CA ARG A 437 -1.63 16.12 -14.05
C ARG A 437 -1.22 14.69 -13.73
N TRP A 438 -2.11 13.73 -13.89
CA TRP A 438 -1.80 12.31 -13.72
C TRP A 438 -0.73 11.82 -14.72
N TRP A 439 -0.86 12.19 -15.99
CA TRP A 439 0.08 11.83 -17.04
C TRP A 439 1.48 12.39 -16.73
N VAL A 440 1.56 13.71 -16.54
CA VAL A 440 2.81 14.43 -16.27
C VAL A 440 3.50 13.93 -15.01
N LYS A 441 2.77 13.66 -13.93
CA LYS A 441 3.34 13.10 -12.69
C LYS A 441 3.99 11.74 -12.89
N THR A 442 3.46 10.94 -13.81
CA THR A 442 3.98 9.62 -14.11
C THR A 442 5.26 9.71 -14.93
N VAL A 443 5.28 10.55 -15.96
CA VAL A 443 6.45 10.71 -16.83
C VAL A 443 7.59 11.45 -16.14
N LYS A 444 7.31 12.40 -15.24
CA LYS A 444 8.32 13.05 -14.38
C LYS A 444 9.06 12.08 -13.45
N LYS A 445 8.56 10.86 -13.24
CA LYS A 445 9.30 9.80 -12.52
C LYS A 445 10.32 9.07 -13.40
N SER A 446 10.25 9.19 -14.74
CA SER A 446 11.36 8.83 -15.61
C SER A 446 12.43 9.90 -15.48
N VAL A 447 13.50 9.57 -14.75
CA VAL A 447 14.62 10.50 -14.50
C VAL A 447 15.44 10.73 -15.77
N VAL A 448 15.25 9.86 -16.77
CA VAL A 448 15.80 9.96 -18.12
C VAL A 448 14.69 10.41 -19.06
N LYS A 449 14.89 11.52 -19.78
CA LYS A 449 13.95 12.00 -20.81
C LYS A 449 14.33 11.43 -22.16
N HIS A 450 13.36 11.06 -22.97
CA HIS A 450 13.59 10.56 -24.33
C HIS A 450 13.39 11.68 -25.34
N VAL A 451 14.45 12.05 -26.04
CA VAL A 451 14.43 13.06 -27.10
C VAL A 451 13.78 12.46 -28.34
N GLN A 452 12.84 13.17 -28.95
CA GLN A 452 12.05 12.76 -30.12
C GLN A 452 12.46 13.50 -31.41
N SER A 453 13.15 14.64 -31.31
CA SER A 453 13.60 15.42 -32.46
C SER A 453 14.86 16.24 -32.15
N GLN A 454 15.47 16.78 -33.19
CA GLN A 454 16.59 17.71 -33.06
C GLN A 454 16.18 19.01 -32.34
N GLU A 455 15.03 19.58 -32.70
CA GLU A 455 14.48 20.79 -32.07
C GLU A 455 14.27 20.61 -30.56
N GLU A 456 13.84 19.41 -30.14
CA GLU A 456 13.69 19.09 -28.71
C GLU A 456 15.05 19.02 -28.00
N LEU A 457 16.06 18.42 -28.64
CA LEU A 457 17.43 18.41 -28.11
C LEU A 457 17.97 19.83 -27.93
N GLU A 458 17.81 20.67 -28.96
CA GLU A 458 18.24 22.07 -28.93
C GLU A 458 17.53 22.86 -27.82
N THR A 459 16.22 22.62 -27.64
CA THR A 459 15.44 23.22 -26.55
C THR A 459 16.02 22.85 -25.18
N TYR A 460 16.39 21.58 -24.96
CA TYR A 460 17.03 21.18 -23.70
C TYR A 460 18.41 21.84 -23.52
N LEU A 461 19.21 21.92 -24.58
CA LEU A 461 20.55 22.52 -24.52
C LEU A 461 20.51 24.04 -24.26
N GLN A 462 19.44 24.72 -24.70
CA GLN A 462 19.24 26.15 -24.53
C GLN A 462 18.51 26.54 -23.23
N GLU A 463 17.95 25.57 -22.51
CA GLU A 463 17.18 25.79 -21.29
C GLU A 463 18.06 26.43 -20.19
N LYS A 464 17.74 27.64 -19.73
CA LYS A 464 18.48 28.32 -18.65
C LYS A 464 17.94 27.91 -17.28
N SER A 465 18.84 27.59 -16.34
CA SER A 465 18.44 27.36 -14.93
C SER A 465 18.12 28.67 -14.23
N SER A 466 17.18 28.66 -13.28
CA SER A 466 16.81 29.81 -12.44
C SER A 466 17.99 30.41 -11.64
N ALA A 467 19.11 29.69 -11.55
CA ALA A 467 20.31 30.07 -10.82
C ALA A 467 21.42 30.72 -11.67
N ASN A 468 21.14 31.14 -12.92
CA ASN A 468 22.14 31.73 -13.84
C ASN A 468 23.32 30.81 -14.22
N GLU A 469 23.20 29.50 -13.98
CA GLU A 469 24.17 28.49 -14.43
C GLU A 469 23.62 27.66 -15.61
N ASN A 470 24.49 27.35 -16.57
CA ASN A 470 24.16 26.47 -17.68
C ASN A 470 23.92 25.04 -17.14
N PRO A 471 22.78 24.40 -17.43
CA PRO A 471 22.53 23.05 -16.96
C PRO A 471 23.52 22.06 -17.57
N VAL A 472 23.94 21.08 -16.77
CA VAL A 472 24.69 19.93 -17.26
C VAL A 472 23.70 18.90 -17.79
N ILE A 473 23.90 18.47 -19.03
CA ILE A 473 23.04 17.51 -19.72
C ILE A 473 23.90 16.33 -20.13
N VAL A 474 23.43 15.10 -19.90
CA VAL A 474 24.05 13.90 -20.45
C VAL A 474 23.07 13.23 -21.40
N LEU A 475 23.49 13.01 -22.64
CA LEU A 475 22.74 12.36 -23.70
C LEU A 475 23.31 10.97 -23.94
N GLN A 476 22.47 9.94 -23.86
CA GLN A 476 22.78 8.60 -24.35
C GLN A 476 22.14 8.38 -25.72
N CYS A 477 22.94 8.11 -26.75
CA CYS A 477 22.45 7.64 -28.04
C CYS A 477 22.61 6.12 -28.16
N GLY A 478 21.57 5.44 -28.65
CA GLY A 478 21.54 4.00 -28.83
C GLY A 478 20.53 3.57 -29.89
N TYR A 479 20.41 2.26 -30.07
CA TYR A 479 19.43 1.64 -30.97
C TYR A 479 18.67 0.53 -30.22
N SER A 480 17.42 0.29 -30.59
CA SER A 480 16.54 -0.69 -29.95
C SER A 480 17.08 -2.13 -30.08
N TYR A 481 17.80 -2.44 -31.16
CA TYR A 481 18.45 -3.75 -31.37
C TYR A 481 19.81 -3.90 -30.67
N CYS A 482 20.35 -2.83 -30.08
CA CYS A 482 21.68 -2.85 -29.48
C CYS A 482 21.66 -3.50 -28.08
N ARG A 483 22.13 -4.76 -28.00
CA ARG A 483 22.20 -5.52 -26.73
C ARG A 483 22.94 -4.80 -25.60
N PRO A 484 24.11 -4.15 -25.83
CA PRO A 484 24.74 -3.30 -24.82
C PRO A 484 23.86 -2.16 -24.31
N CYS A 485 23.09 -1.49 -25.19
CA CYS A 485 22.18 -0.40 -24.79
C CYS A 485 21.07 -0.92 -23.87
N ILE A 486 20.41 -2.01 -24.25
CA ILE A 486 19.34 -2.64 -23.45
C ILE A 486 19.86 -3.02 -22.06
N LYS A 487 21.02 -3.71 -22.00
CA LYS A 487 21.60 -4.12 -20.71
C LYS A 487 22.01 -2.94 -19.82
N PHE A 488 22.37 -1.82 -20.43
CA PHE A 488 22.84 -0.65 -19.69
C PHE A 488 21.72 0.27 -19.18
N GLU A 489 20.50 0.09 -19.67
CA GLU A 489 19.35 0.96 -19.36
C GLU A 489 19.12 1.12 -17.85
N HIS A 490 19.08 0.00 -17.11
CA HIS A 490 18.95 0.06 -15.64
C HIS A 490 20.13 0.76 -14.96
N SER A 491 21.34 0.66 -15.52
CA SER A 491 22.51 1.37 -14.98
C SER A 491 22.40 2.86 -15.23
N TYR A 492 22.00 3.26 -16.44
CA TYR A 492 21.82 4.66 -16.81
C TYR A 492 20.74 5.34 -15.96
N GLU A 493 19.58 4.69 -15.79
CA GLU A 493 18.55 5.17 -14.87
C GLU A 493 19.01 5.22 -13.40
N SER A 494 19.76 4.21 -12.95
CA SER A 494 20.27 4.17 -11.59
C SER A 494 21.23 5.33 -11.32
N VAL A 495 22.04 5.72 -12.31
CA VAL A 495 22.93 6.88 -12.22
C VAL A 495 22.12 8.17 -12.25
N ALA A 496 21.09 8.27 -13.10
CA ALA A 496 20.20 9.43 -13.14
C ALA A 496 19.47 9.68 -11.80
N LYS A 497 19.14 8.59 -11.08
CA LYS A 497 18.50 8.62 -9.75
C LYS A 497 19.46 8.93 -8.60
N ASP A 498 20.77 8.94 -8.84
CA ASP A 498 21.78 9.13 -7.78
C ASP A 498 21.75 10.58 -7.27
N PRO A 499 21.65 10.81 -5.94
CA PRO A 499 21.66 12.17 -5.37
C PRO A 499 22.88 13.02 -5.76
N ARG A 500 24.02 12.39 -6.10
CA ARG A 500 25.23 13.07 -6.58
C ARG A 500 24.99 13.82 -7.90
N PHE A 501 24.07 13.34 -8.73
CA PHE A 501 23.81 13.85 -10.07
C PHE A 501 22.44 14.53 -10.19
N LYS A 502 21.80 14.91 -9.08
CA LYS A 502 20.45 15.52 -9.05
C LYS A 502 20.28 16.78 -9.89
N ASN A 503 21.38 17.48 -10.18
CA ASN A 503 21.41 18.71 -10.98
C ASN A 503 21.76 18.46 -12.45
N ILE A 504 21.93 17.19 -12.87
CA ILE A 504 22.20 16.80 -14.25
C ILE A 504 20.89 16.33 -14.90
N LYS A 505 20.61 16.79 -16.10
CA LYS A 505 19.51 16.27 -16.93
C LYS A 505 20.01 15.08 -17.74
N PHE A 506 19.33 13.94 -17.61
CA PHE A 506 19.64 12.74 -18.38
C PHE A 506 18.68 12.63 -19.57
N LEU A 507 19.23 12.50 -20.77
CA LEU A 507 18.51 12.42 -22.03
C LEU A 507 18.87 11.11 -22.76
N LYS A 508 17.95 10.57 -23.55
CA LYS A 508 18.17 9.37 -24.36
C LYS A 508 17.59 9.55 -25.76
N VAL A 509 18.36 9.11 -26.76
CA VAL A 509 17.95 9.00 -28.17
C VAL A 509 18.02 7.54 -28.58
N VAL A 510 16.94 7.05 -29.19
CA VAL A 510 16.86 5.72 -29.81
C VAL A 510 16.77 5.92 -31.33
N GLY A 511 17.90 5.80 -32.02
CA GLY A 511 18.04 6.25 -33.41
C GLY A 511 17.14 5.53 -34.42
N ASP A 512 16.70 4.32 -34.11
CA ASP A 512 15.82 3.51 -34.96
C ASP A 512 14.32 3.63 -34.59
N SER A 513 13.96 4.55 -33.69
CA SER A 513 12.56 4.73 -33.27
C SER A 513 11.76 5.68 -34.15
N SER A 514 12.40 6.56 -34.94
CA SER A 514 11.75 7.39 -35.95
C SER A 514 12.74 7.86 -37.03
N PRO A 515 12.28 8.27 -38.23
CA PRO A 515 13.16 8.86 -39.23
C PRO A 515 13.90 10.12 -38.74
N ALA A 516 13.23 10.95 -37.92
CA ALA A 516 13.82 12.14 -37.33
C ALA A 516 14.99 11.79 -36.39
N LEU A 517 14.84 10.75 -35.58
CA LEU A 517 15.90 10.31 -34.67
C LEU A 517 17.02 9.56 -35.38
N SER A 518 16.73 8.87 -36.47
CA SER A 518 17.75 8.29 -37.34
C SER A 518 18.63 9.39 -37.93
N HIS A 519 18.01 10.49 -38.40
CA HIS A 519 18.73 11.66 -38.89
C HIS A 519 19.56 12.30 -37.78
N LEU A 520 18.96 12.54 -36.61
CA LEU A 520 19.65 13.10 -35.45
C LEU A 520 20.88 12.27 -35.05
N THR A 521 20.78 10.93 -35.02
CA THR A 521 21.96 10.09 -34.70
C THR A 521 23.06 10.15 -35.77
N HIS A 522 22.68 10.41 -37.02
CA HIS A 522 23.62 10.60 -38.11
C HIS A 522 24.31 11.97 -38.04
N GLU A 523 23.55 13.05 -37.78
CA GLU A 523 24.10 14.39 -37.53
C GLU A 523 25.01 14.43 -36.31
N LEU A 524 24.66 13.68 -35.27
CA LEU A 524 25.51 13.50 -34.11
C LEU A 524 26.76 12.66 -34.45
N GLU A 525 26.86 11.97 -35.58
CA GLU A 525 27.98 11.07 -35.91
C GLU A 525 28.13 9.94 -34.86
N VAL A 526 27.03 9.21 -34.62
CA VAL A 526 27.00 8.05 -33.70
C VAL A 526 27.47 6.79 -34.42
N GLU A 527 28.73 6.42 -34.23
CA GLU A 527 29.31 5.21 -34.83
C GLU A 527 29.16 3.96 -33.95
N ASN A 528 29.35 4.11 -32.64
CA ASN A 528 29.41 3.01 -31.67
C ASN A 528 28.40 3.27 -30.55
N THR A 529 27.66 2.23 -30.14
CA THR A 529 26.60 2.38 -29.12
C THR A 529 26.78 1.46 -27.91
N PRO A 530 26.37 1.88 -26.70
CA PRO A 530 25.83 3.20 -26.38
C PRO A 530 26.88 4.32 -26.50
N ASP A 531 26.49 5.44 -27.11
CA ASP A 531 27.28 6.69 -27.21
C ASP A 531 26.77 7.64 -26.15
N PHE A 532 27.68 8.28 -25.42
CA PHE A 532 27.38 9.24 -24.36
C PHE A 532 28.02 10.57 -24.67
N ARG A 533 27.25 11.63 -24.51
CA ARG A 533 27.70 13.01 -24.67
C ARG A 533 27.28 13.82 -23.46
N ILE A 534 28.21 14.57 -22.90
CA ILE A 534 27.90 15.50 -21.81
C ILE A 534 28.02 16.91 -22.36
N PHE A 535 27.01 17.73 -22.08
CA PHE A 535 26.91 19.12 -22.47
C PHE A 535 26.84 20.00 -21.23
N ARG A 536 27.31 21.24 -21.38
CA ARG A 536 27.06 22.34 -20.44
C ARG A 536 26.51 23.52 -21.24
N GLY A 537 25.19 23.67 -21.22
CA GLY A 537 24.48 24.50 -22.19
C GLY A 537 24.57 23.91 -23.60
N ASP A 538 24.86 24.74 -24.59
CA ASP A 538 25.03 24.36 -26.00
C ASP A 538 26.39 23.70 -26.32
N LYS A 539 27.34 23.71 -25.38
CA LYS A 539 28.69 23.16 -25.59
C LYS A 539 28.81 21.73 -25.09
N MET A 540 29.20 20.82 -25.99
CA MET A 540 29.64 19.47 -25.63
C MET A 540 31.00 19.55 -24.91
N VAL A 541 31.12 18.87 -23.77
CA VAL A 541 32.32 18.86 -22.92
C VAL A 541 32.98 17.48 -22.82
N GLN A 542 32.22 16.40 -23.04
CA GLN A 542 32.73 15.03 -23.04
C GLN A 542 31.96 14.18 -24.05
N LYS A 543 32.66 13.23 -24.69
CA LYS A 543 32.09 12.17 -25.54
C LYS A 543 32.79 10.85 -25.24
N PHE A 544 32.02 9.80 -25.01
CA PHE A 544 32.55 8.45 -24.83
C PHE A 544 31.53 7.38 -25.18
N THR A 545 32.00 6.17 -25.49
CA THR A 545 31.15 5.03 -25.83
C THR A 545 31.34 3.86 -24.86
N GLY A 546 30.37 2.94 -24.91
CA GLY A 546 30.40 1.64 -24.23
C GLY A 546 29.56 1.58 -22.95
N ALA A 547 28.95 0.41 -22.70
CA ALA A 547 28.08 0.14 -21.55
C ALA A 547 28.88 -0.02 -20.24
N ASN A 548 29.50 1.06 -19.76
CA ASN A 548 30.34 1.07 -18.55
C ASN A 548 29.86 2.12 -17.55
N ARG A 549 29.31 1.64 -16.42
CA ARG A 549 28.71 2.49 -15.38
C ARG A 549 29.74 3.36 -14.69
N LYS A 550 30.88 2.78 -14.31
CA LYS A 550 31.96 3.51 -13.64
C LYS A 550 32.48 4.64 -14.53
N LYS A 551 32.70 4.35 -15.82
CA LYS A 551 33.13 5.35 -16.80
C LYS A 551 32.12 6.51 -16.92
N LEU A 552 30.81 6.22 -16.92
CA LEU A 552 29.78 7.26 -16.91
C LEU A 552 29.85 8.11 -15.64
N GLU A 553 29.88 7.49 -14.46
CA GLU A 553 29.96 8.21 -13.17
C GLU A 553 31.21 9.09 -13.08
N ASP A 554 32.38 8.56 -13.46
CA ASP A 554 33.66 9.29 -13.44
C ASP A 554 33.61 10.54 -14.33
N ASN A 555 33.02 10.44 -15.52
CA ASN A 555 32.87 11.59 -16.43
C ASN A 555 31.87 12.64 -15.91
N LEU A 556 30.78 12.22 -15.28
CA LEU A 556 29.81 13.14 -14.67
C LEU A 556 30.42 13.90 -13.48
N ILE A 557 31.19 13.19 -12.63
CA ILE A 557 31.91 13.80 -11.50
C ILE A 557 32.91 14.84 -12.01
N ALA A 558 33.72 14.48 -13.00
CA ALA A 558 34.71 15.39 -13.58
C ALA A 558 34.07 16.67 -14.14
N VAL A 559 32.90 16.55 -14.78
CA VAL A 559 32.17 17.73 -15.28
C VAL A 559 31.59 18.55 -14.13
N LEU A 560 31.06 17.95 -13.07
CA LEU A 560 30.52 18.70 -11.92
C LEU A 560 31.60 19.44 -11.13
N GLU A 561 32.81 18.90 -11.04
CA GLU A 561 33.93 19.52 -10.30
C GLU A 561 34.61 20.65 -11.08
N SER A 562 34.51 20.65 -12.41
CA SER A 562 35.09 21.70 -13.26
C SER A 562 34.22 22.96 -13.31
N LYS A 563 34.78 24.12 -12.95
CA LYS A 563 34.13 25.44 -13.12
C LYS A 563 34.28 26.04 -14.51
N ASP A 564 35.18 25.50 -15.34
CA ASP A 564 35.58 26.11 -16.61
C ASP A 564 35.45 25.13 -17.78
N VAL A 565 34.72 25.52 -18.82
CA VAL A 565 34.43 24.68 -20.00
C VAL A 565 35.72 24.33 -20.75
N ASN A 566 36.73 25.21 -20.67
CA ASN A 566 37.99 25.10 -21.41
C ASN A 566 39.04 24.20 -20.74
N GLN A 567 38.83 23.74 -19.50
CA GLN A 567 39.75 22.84 -18.80
C GLN A 567 39.41 21.35 -18.99
N ILE A 568 38.35 21.04 -19.74
CA ILE A 568 37.88 19.67 -19.95
C ILE A 568 38.38 19.20 -21.33
N PRO A 569 39.27 18.20 -21.41
CA PRO A 569 39.75 17.71 -22.69
C PRO A 569 38.63 16.95 -23.43
N GLY A 570 38.11 17.53 -24.52
CA GLY A 570 37.12 16.86 -25.38
C GLY A 570 36.41 17.78 -26.39
N ILE A 571 36.97 17.85 -27.61
CA ILE A 571 36.34 18.18 -28.91
C ILE A 571 35.48 19.47 -28.99
N ILE A 572 36.05 20.49 -29.64
CA ILE A 572 35.33 21.67 -30.17
C ILE A 572 34.51 21.21 -31.38
N ILE A 573 33.18 21.31 -31.31
CA ILE A 573 32.31 21.16 -32.49
C ILE A 573 32.49 22.43 -33.35
N LYS A 574 32.77 22.24 -34.64
CA LYS A 574 32.83 23.32 -35.65
C LYS A 574 31.44 23.71 -36.10
#